data_AF-A0A2W7BNW7-F1
#
_entry.id   AF-A0A2W7BNW7-F1
#
_cell.length_a   1.000
_cell.length_b   1.000
_cell.length_c   1.000
_cell.angle_alpha   90.00
_cell.angle_beta   90.00
_cell.angle_gamma   90.00
#
_symmetry.space_group_name_H-M   'P 1'
#
loop_
_entity.id
_entity.type
_entity.pdbx_description
1 polymer ?
#
loop_
_entity_poly.entity_id
_entity_poly.type
_entity_poly.pdbx_seq_one_letter_code
_entity_poly.pdbx_strand_id
1 'polypeptide(L)'
;MKALSVFFGISIVITMGFSVNAQQKKSPNPPAKKPECLIKGNISVSSGKKWYHLPGMEDYEKTRIDPLKGEKWFCTEEEARKSGWKKAPTN
;
A
#
# COMPACT_ATOMS: atom_id res chain seq x y z
N MET A 1 -8.45 69.32 3.20
CA MET A 1 -9.78 69.40 2.55
C MET A 1 -9.91 68.23 1.60
N LYS A 2 -10.92 67.38 1.85
CA LYS A 2 -11.60 66.41 0.96
C LYS A 2 -10.81 65.28 0.25
N ALA A 3 -11.39 64.10 0.39
CA ALA A 3 -11.07 62.79 -0.16
C ALA A 3 -11.30 62.70 -1.68
N LEU A 4 -10.82 61.63 -2.35
CA LEU A 4 -11.66 60.50 -2.80
C LEU A 4 -10.84 59.44 -3.56
N SER A 5 -11.31 58.20 -3.41
CA SER A 5 -10.91 56.89 -3.95
C SER A 5 -10.49 56.85 -5.42
N VAL A 6 -9.71 55.81 -5.81
CA VAL A 6 -10.11 54.73 -6.74
C VAL A 6 -9.04 53.60 -6.67
N PHE A 7 -9.41 52.40 -6.21
CA PHE A 7 -8.61 51.18 -6.34
C PHE A 7 -9.12 50.40 -7.57
N PHE A 8 -8.26 50.17 -8.57
CA PHE A 8 -8.52 49.29 -9.71
C PHE A 8 -7.31 48.38 -9.96
N GLY A 9 -7.59 47.08 -10.18
CA GLY A 9 -6.64 46.07 -10.69
C GLY A 9 -6.13 45.14 -9.57
N ILE A 10 -6.82 44.06 -9.18
CA ILE A 10 -6.99 42.77 -9.87
C ILE A 10 -5.66 42.05 -10.17
N SER A 11 -5.42 41.00 -9.36
CA SER A 11 -4.73 39.74 -9.68
C SER A 11 -3.21 39.84 -9.93
N ILE A 12 -2.33 38.96 -9.45
CA ILE A 12 -2.39 37.50 -9.33
C ILE A 12 -1.44 37.12 -8.18
N VAL A 13 -1.94 36.45 -7.14
CA VAL A 13 -1.10 35.78 -6.16
C VAL A 13 -0.61 34.50 -6.84
N ILE A 14 0.62 34.50 -7.37
CA ILE A 14 1.25 33.26 -7.85
C ILE A 14 1.71 32.49 -6.62
N THR A 15 0.77 31.80 -5.98
CA THR A 15 1.11 30.67 -5.12
C THR A 15 1.72 29.61 -6.03
N MET A 16 3.06 29.47 -5.99
CA MET A 16 3.73 28.32 -6.57
C MET A 16 3.17 27.08 -5.89
N GLY A 17 2.18 26.48 -6.54
CA GLY A 17 1.49 25.30 -6.09
C GLY A 17 2.48 24.15 -5.98
N PHE A 18 2.57 23.58 -4.78
CA PHE A 18 3.13 22.26 -4.54
C PHE A 18 2.38 21.27 -5.44
N SER A 19 2.98 20.88 -6.55
CA SER A 19 2.49 19.77 -7.37
C SER A 19 2.77 18.47 -6.63
N VAL A 20 1.84 18.04 -5.77
CA VAL A 20 1.78 16.66 -5.30
C VAL A 20 1.38 15.79 -6.50
N ASN A 21 2.35 15.14 -7.13
CA ASN A 21 2.08 14.09 -8.11
C ASN A 21 1.70 12.82 -7.34
N ALA A 22 0.49 12.81 -6.78
CA ALA A 22 -0.09 11.62 -6.18
C ALA A 22 -0.61 10.73 -7.32
N GLN A 23 0.26 9.90 -7.89
CA GLN A 23 -0.16 8.72 -8.64
C GLN A 23 -0.78 7.70 -7.68
N GLN A 24 -1.97 8.01 -7.16
CA GLN A 24 -2.84 7.01 -6.60
C GLN A 24 -3.45 6.24 -7.78
N LYS A 25 -2.81 5.15 -8.19
CA LYS A 25 -3.43 4.15 -9.07
C LYS A 25 -4.58 3.47 -8.32
N LYS A 26 -5.73 4.15 -8.18
CA LYS A 26 -7.00 3.50 -7.87
C LYS A 26 -7.69 3.21 -9.19
N SER A 27 -7.58 1.96 -9.64
CA SER A 27 -8.35 1.44 -10.77
C SER A 27 -9.85 1.55 -10.45
N PRO A 28 -10.68 2.07 -11.37
CA PRO A 28 -12.13 2.09 -11.21
C PRO A 28 -12.68 0.75 -11.69
N ASN A 29 -12.79 -0.22 -10.78
CA ASN A 29 -13.68 -1.36 -10.99
C ASN A 29 -14.86 -1.23 -10.03
N PRO A 30 -16.07 -1.72 -10.40
CA PRO A 30 -17.24 -1.79 -9.51
C PRO A 30 -16.86 -2.55 -8.22
N PRO A 31 -17.70 -2.60 -7.15
CA PRO A 31 -17.36 -3.31 -5.92
C PRO A 31 -17.30 -4.83 -6.15
N ALA A 32 -16.28 -5.27 -6.91
CA ALA A 32 -15.71 -6.58 -6.85
C ALA A 32 -15.42 -6.80 -5.38
N LYS A 33 -15.93 -7.90 -4.83
CA LYS A 33 -15.51 -8.41 -3.52
C LYS A 33 -14.02 -8.11 -3.38
N LYS A 34 -13.65 -7.33 -2.34
CA LYS A 34 -12.25 -7.04 -2.06
C LYS A 34 -11.48 -8.34 -2.28
N PRO A 35 -10.46 -8.39 -3.16
CA PRO A 35 -9.69 -9.62 -3.30
C PRO A 35 -9.24 -9.96 -1.90
N GLU A 36 -9.68 -11.12 -1.39
CA GLU A 36 -9.17 -11.60 -0.12
C GLU A 36 -7.67 -11.65 -0.30
N CYS A 37 -6.93 -11.02 0.60
CA CYS A 37 -5.49 -10.89 0.42
C CYS A 37 -4.89 -12.29 0.58
N LEU A 38 -4.67 -12.97 -0.54
CA LEU A 38 -4.38 -14.40 -0.56
C LEU A 38 -2.91 -14.72 -0.27
N ILE A 39 -2.03 -13.73 -0.16
CA ILE A 39 -0.61 -14.02 0.06
C ILE A 39 -0.38 -14.17 1.55
N LYS A 40 0.01 -15.37 1.99
CA LYS A 40 0.22 -15.71 3.39
C LYS A 40 1.65 -15.37 3.81
N GLY A 41 1.82 -14.43 4.74
CA GLY A 41 3.12 -14.10 5.35
C GLY A 41 3.31 -14.79 6.70
N ASN A 42 4.10 -15.87 6.76
CA ASN A 42 4.46 -16.58 7.99
C ASN A 42 5.89 -16.27 8.51
N ILE A 43 6.05 -16.24 9.83
CA ILE A 43 7.33 -16.02 10.48
C ILE A 43 7.84 -17.35 11.01
N SER A 44 8.98 -17.79 10.49
CA SER A 44 9.62 -19.02 10.96
C SER A 44 9.97 -18.90 12.45
N VAL A 45 9.36 -19.73 13.29
CA VAL A 45 9.58 -19.71 14.75
C VAL A 45 11.05 -20.00 15.11
N SER A 46 11.72 -20.86 14.34
CA SER A 46 13.11 -21.24 14.59
C SER A 46 14.14 -20.21 14.13
N SER A 47 13.86 -19.48 13.04
CA SER A 47 14.85 -18.59 12.40
C SER A 47 14.47 -17.10 12.41
N GLY A 48 13.25 -16.76 12.82
CA GLY A 48 12.70 -15.40 12.75
C GLY A 48 12.52 -14.88 11.32
N LYS A 49 12.73 -15.72 10.29
CA LYS A 49 12.65 -15.32 8.89
C LYS A 49 11.20 -15.11 8.47
N LYS A 50 10.98 -14.01 7.74
CA LYS A 50 9.69 -13.60 7.18
C LYS A 50 9.52 -14.17 5.78
N TRP A 51 8.63 -15.14 5.62
CA TRP A 51 8.35 -15.81 4.35
C TRP A 51 6.92 -15.53 3.89
N TYR A 52 6.76 -15.18 2.62
CA TYR A 52 5.44 -15.09 2.00
C TYR A 52 5.22 -16.26 1.03
N HIS A 53 3.99 -16.78 1.05
CA HIS A 53 3.53 -17.90 0.24
C HIS A 53 2.40 -17.43 -0.67
N LEU A 54 2.50 -17.76 -1.95
CA LEU A 54 1.45 -17.54 -2.94
C LEU A 54 0.48 -18.73 -2.99
N PRO A 55 -0.78 -18.50 -3.39
CA PRO A 55 -1.68 -19.59 -3.76
C PRO A 55 -1.05 -20.50 -4.80
N GLY A 56 -1.16 -21.82 -4.61
CA GLY A 56 -0.58 -22.83 -5.49
C GLY A 56 0.84 -23.28 -5.13
N MET A 57 1.48 -22.68 -4.12
CA MET A 57 2.72 -23.23 -3.55
C MET A 57 2.40 -24.45 -2.67
N GLU A 58 3.32 -25.44 -2.63
CA GLU A 58 3.13 -26.70 -1.88
C GLU A 58 2.76 -26.47 -0.41
N ASP A 59 3.47 -25.55 0.26
CA ASP A 59 3.25 -25.27 1.67
C ASP A 59 2.16 -24.23 1.92
N TYR A 60 1.54 -23.67 0.89
CA TYR A 60 0.53 -22.64 1.05
C TYR A 60 -0.64 -23.11 1.92
N GLU A 61 -1.11 -24.34 1.71
CA GLU A 61 -2.21 -24.94 2.46
C GLU A 61 -1.79 -25.38 3.87
N LYS A 62 -0.51 -25.63 4.11
CA LYS A 62 0.01 -25.98 5.44
C LYS A 62 0.26 -24.72 6.28
N THR A 63 0.65 -23.62 5.65
CA THR A 63 0.89 -22.35 6.31
C THR A 63 -0.42 -21.79 6.90
N ARG A 64 -0.41 -21.62 8.22
CA ARG A 64 -1.43 -20.93 9.01
C ARG A 64 -0.83 -19.62 9.48
N ILE A 65 -1.60 -18.55 9.38
CA ILE A 65 -1.18 -17.21 9.77
C ILE A 65 -1.66 -16.94 11.19
N ASP A 66 -0.72 -16.53 12.04
CA ASP A 66 -0.94 -16.15 13.43
C ASP A 66 -0.66 -14.64 13.62
N PRO A 67 -1.69 -13.78 13.61
CA PRO A 67 -1.52 -12.35 13.78
C PRO A 67 -0.85 -11.93 15.08
N LEU A 68 -0.94 -12.75 16.15
CA LEU A 68 -0.32 -12.46 17.44
C LEU A 68 1.21 -12.52 17.36
N LYS A 69 1.74 -13.29 16.41
CA LYS A 69 3.19 -13.36 16.12
C LYS A 69 3.65 -12.28 15.15
N GLY A 70 2.76 -11.43 14.67
CA GLY A 70 3.04 -10.45 13.62
C GLY A 70 3.01 -11.03 12.20
N GLU A 71 2.46 -12.24 12.05
CA GLU A 71 2.16 -12.81 10.73
C GLU A 71 0.95 -12.11 10.13
N LYS A 72 0.89 -12.02 8.79
CA LYS A 72 -0.20 -11.30 8.12
C LYS A 72 -0.39 -11.75 6.68
N TRP A 73 -1.53 -11.37 6.14
CA TRP A 73 -1.83 -11.52 4.73
C TRP A 73 -1.41 -10.29 3.93
N PHE A 74 -1.03 -10.49 2.68
CA PHE A 74 -0.73 -9.45 1.71
C PHE A 74 -1.61 -9.59 0.48
N CYS A 75 -1.91 -8.46 -0.15
CA CYS A 75 -2.74 -8.47 -1.34
C CYS A 75 -1.87 -8.53 -2.61
N THR A 76 -0.58 -8.15 -2.51
CA THR A 76 0.40 -8.22 -3.61
C THR A 76 1.79 -8.68 -3.13
N GLU A 77 2.57 -9.32 -4.00
CA GLU A 77 3.97 -9.70 -3.68
C GLU A 77 4.84 -8.48 -3.41
N GLU A 78 4.55 -7.36 -4.08
CA GLU A 78 5.27 -6.11 -3.88
C GLU A 78 5.05 -5.55 -2.48
N GLU A 79 3.83 -5.61 -1.95
CA GLU A 79 3.52 -5.23 -0.57
C GLU A 79 4.27 -6.11 0.46
N ALA A 80 4.30 -7.42 0.21
CA ALA A 80 5.05 -8.37 1.04
C ALA A 80 6.55 -8.02 1.04
N ARG A 81 7.14 -7.82 -0.14
CA ARG A 81 8.56 -7.41 -0.28
C ARG A 81 8.84 -6.07 0.39
N LYS A 82 7.99 -5.06 0.20
CA LYS A 82 8.12 -3.75 0.85
C LYS A 82 8.03 -3.84 2.37
N SER A 83 7.25 -4.79 2.88
CA SER A 83 7.17 -5.11 4.31
C SER A 83 8.38 -5.91 4.84
N GLY A 84 9.39 -6.19 3.99
CA GLY A 84 10.60 -6.94 4.35
C GLY A 84 10.45 -8.46 4.30
N TRP A 85 9.45 -8.98 3.59
CA TRP A 85 9.20 -10.43 3.48
C TRP A 85 9.88 -11.00 2.23
N LYS A 86 10.34 -12.25 2.33
CA LYS A 86 10.98 -12.98 1.25
C LYS A 86 10.04 -14.06 0.71
N LYS A 87 10.14 -14.38 -0.58
CA LYS A 87 9.35 -15.46 -1.17
C LYS A 87 9.79 -16.78 -0.55
N ALA A 88 8.86 -17.60 -0.09
CA ALA A 88 9.19 -18.93 0.36
C ALA A 88 9.82 -19.73 -0.79
N PRO A 89 10.78 -20.61 -0.51
CA PRO A 89 11.30 -21.53 -1.52
C PRO A 89 10.16 -22.44 -2.01
N THR A 90 10.08 -22.64 -3.32
CA THR A 90 9.34 -23.76 -3.91
C THR A 90 10.25 -24.97 -3.86
N ASN A 91 9.84 -26.03 -3.17
CA ASN A 91 10.49 -27.32 -3.22
C ASN A 91 10.01 -28.11 -4.44
#